data_AF-A0A1M3NJB3-F1
#
_entry.id   AF-A0A1M3NJB3-F1
#
_cell.length_a   1.000
_cell.length_b   1.000
_cell.length_c   1.000
_cell.angle_alpha   90.00
_cell.angle_beta   90.00
_cell.angle_gamma   90.00
#
_symmetry.space_group_name_H-M   'P 1'
#
loop_
_entity.id
_entity.type
_entity.pdbx_description
1 polymer ?
#
loop_
_entity_poly.entity_id
_entity_poly.type
_entity_poly.pdbx_seq_one_letter_code
_entity_poly.pdbx_strand_id
1 'polypeptide(L)'
;MHDDAVVDVPRRDVDDARMFSRLLRAASALALIHCGGPQTVSAPLAPAPDAEAPAPASSSAAPSPEIALDEKSADKTIEVRAGQQIVLTLVTNPTTGYDWTVISAPPALGEATTAIAPPESDLAGAPTKRTFIWTLEGPLGPGEHLLELGYRRSFEKGVAPIKSFRVTLKAAAGA
;
A
#
# COMPACT_ATOMS: atom_id res chain seq x y z
N MET A 1 -24.43 -43.31 -33.91
CA MET A 1 -24.89 -43.35 -32.50
C MET A 1 -23.72 -42.93 -31.62
N HIS A 2 -23.55 -41.63 -31.43
CA HIS A 2 -22.80 -41.05 -30.31
C HIS A 2 -23.62 -39.80 -29.95
N ASP A 3 -24.35 -39.93 -28.85
CA ASP A 3 -25.28 -38.96 -28.31
C ASP A 3 -24.46 -38.03 -27.40
N ASP A 4 -24.20 -36.80 -27.86
CA ASP A 4 -23.46 -35.81 -27.08
C ASP A 4 -24.48 -35.00 -26.26
N ALA A 5 -24.64 -35.40 -25.00
CA ALA A 5 -25.50 -34.74 -24.04
C ALA A 5 -24.88 -33.39 -23.65
N VAL A 6 -25.39 -32.32 -24.27
CA VAL A 6 -25.21 -30.94 -23.78
C VAL A 6 -25.83 -30.84 -22.38
N VAL A 7 -24.96 -30.70 -21.39
CA VAL A 7 -25.36 -30.40 -20.01
C VAL A 7 -25.60 -28.90 -19.93
N ASP A 8 -26.88 -28.51 -19.97
CA ASP A 8 -27.36 -27.15 -19.74
C ASP A 8 -27.07 -26.74 -18.28
N VAL A 9 -26.18 -25.76 -18.10
CA VAL A 9 -25.88 -25.17 -16.78
C VAL A 9 -26.73 -23.91 -16.64
N PRO A 10 -27.59 -23.79 -15.61
CA PRO A 10 -28.44 -22.62 -15.44
C PRO A 10 -27.61 -21.37 -15.11
N ARG A 11 -27.81 -20.31 -15.90
CA ARG A 11 -27.34 -18.96 -15.58
C ARG A 11 -28.06 -18.48 -14.32
N ARG A 12 -27.34 -18.32 -13.22
CA ARG A 12 -27.85 -17.62 -12.04
C ARG A 12 -27.83 -16.12 -12.29
N ASP A 13 -29.02 -15.55 -12.21
CA ASP A 13 -29.31 -14.12 -12.13
C ASP A 13 -28.49 -13.49 -10.98
N VAL A 14 -27.83 -12.38 -11.25
CA VAL A 14 -27.21 -11.52 -10.23
C VAL A 14 -28.08 -10.27 -10.15
N ASP A 15 -28.98 -10.32 -9.18
CA ASP A 15 -29.79 -9.22 -8.67
C ASP A 15 -28.94 -8.03 -8.22
N ASP A 16 -29.52 -6.84 -8.45
CA ASP A 16 -29.74 -5.77 -7.48
C ASP A 16 -28.70 -5.54 -6.37
N ALA A 17 -28.06 -4.35 -6.39
CA ALA A 17 -27.81 -3.52 -5.19
C ALA A 17 -26.79 -2.42 -5.48
N ARG A 18 -27.23 -1.22 -5.92
CA ARG A 18 -26.47 0.03 -5.69
C ARG A 18 -27.41 1.23 -5.52
N MET A 19 -28.10 1.28 -4.38
CA MET A 19 -28.71 2.49 -3.83
C MET A 19 -28.17 2.73 -2.42
N PHE A 20 -27.11 3.52 -2.24
CA PHE A 20 -26.78 4.22 -0.97
C PHE A 20 -25.80 5.35 -1.33
N SER A 21 -26.27 6.60 -1.50
CA SER A 21 -26.47 7.62 -0.46
C SER A 21 -25.21 7.95 0.35
N ARG A 22 -24.81 9.24 0.33
CA ARG A 22 -24.74 10.13 1.52
C ARG A 22 -24.06 11.46 1.18
N LEU A 23 -24.84 12.53 1.35
CA LEU A 23 -24.36 13.89 1.61
C LEU A 23 -23.66 13.95 2.98
N LEU A 24 -22.61 14.78 3.09
CA LEU A 24 -22.21 15.54 4.29
C LEU A 24 -21.19 16.61 3.84
N ARG A 25 -21.45 17.92 3.85
CA ARG A 25 -21.58 18.94 4.92
C ARG A 25 -20.31 19.27 5.73
N ALA A 26 -20.11 20.60 5.85
CA ALA A 26 -19.30 21.41 6.77
C ALA A 26 -17.81 21.60 6.41
N ALA A 27 -17.30 22.80 6.08
CA ALA A 27 -17.28 24.12 6.74
C ALA A 27 -16.20 24.23 7.84
N SER A 28 -15.25 25.17 7.69
CA SER A 28 -14.64 25.94 8.79
C SER A 28 -13.75 27.09 8.29
N ALA A 29 -13.75 28.17 9.08
CA ALA A 29 -13.39 29.56 8.79
C ALA A 29 -11.92 29.91 9.13
N LEU A 30 -11.26 30.83 8.40
CA LEU A 30 -11.06 32.28 8.67
C LEU A 30 -10.10 32.64 9.82
N ALA A 31 -8.97 33.30 9.50
CA ALA A 31 -8.50 34.55 10.14
C ALA A 31 -7.19 35.09 9.50
N LEU A 32 -7.22 36.36 9.10
CA LEU A 32 -6.10 37.21 8.67
C LEU A 32 -5.71 38.14 9.83
N ILE A 33 -4.42 38.34 10.12
CA ILE A 33 -3.91 39.48 10.89
C ILE A 33 -2.61 40.00 10.24
N HIS A 34 -2.48 41.32 10.23
CA HIS A 34 -1.65 42.19 9.39
C HIS A 34 -0.64 43.01 10.21
N CYS A 35 0.45 43.41 9.55
CA CYS A 35 1.34 44.58 9.75
C CYS A 35 2.44 44.64 10.83
N GLY A 36 3.63 45.11 10.42
CA GLY A 36 4.29 46.23 11.12
C GLY A 36 5.83 46.24 11.32
N GLY A 37 6.60 46.65 10.30
CA GLY A 37 7.65 47.70 10.42
C GLY A 37 9.09 47.39 10.90
N PRO A 38 10.09 48.26 10.56
CA PRO A 38 11.49 47.89 10.29
C PRO A 38 12.50 48.41 11.32
N GLN A 39 13.73 47.88 11.36
CA GLN A 39 14.96 48.68 11.61
C GLN A 39 16.23 47.98 11.10
N THR A 40 17.12 48.79 10.54
CA THR A 40 18.44 48.49 9.97
C THR A 40 19.57 48.81 10.96
N VAL A 41 20.60 47.96 11.06
CA VAL A 41 21.96 48.36 11.48
C VAL A 41 22.99 47.47 10.76
N SER A 42 24.08 48.07 10.31
CA SER A 42 25.14 47.48 9.48
C SER A 42 26.38 47.03 10.27
N ALA A 43 26.97 45.91 9.80
CA ALA A 43 28.41 45.56 9.69
C ALA A 43 29.19 45.05 10.93
N PRO A 44 30.33 44.30 10.77
CA PRO A 44 31.00 43.75 9.56
C PRO A 44 31.39 42.22 9.57
N LEU A 45 31.86 41.74 8.38
CA LEU A 45 32.55 40.46 8.01
C LEU A 45 33.54 39.90 9.07
N ALA A 46 33.87 38.61 9.25
CA ALA A 46 33.67 37.27 8.65
C ALA A 46 34.27 36.23 9.69
N PRO A 47 34.50 34.91 9.45
CA PRO A 47 34.02 33.95 8.42
C PRO A 47 33.31 32.71 9.02
N ALA A 48 32.62 31.94 8.16
CA ALA A 48 32.04 30.62 8.49
C ALA A 48 33.12 29.58 8.88
N PRO A 49 32.76 28.58 9.68
CA PRO A 49 32.52 27.27 9.06
C PRO A 49 31.29 26.54 9.60
N ASP A 50 30.78 25.63 8.76
CA ASP A 50 29.86 24.52 9.00
C ASP A 50 29.22 24.40 10.39
N ALA A 51 27.90 24.59 10.45
CA ALA A 51 26.98 23.60 10.98
C ALA A 51 25.55 24.15 11.00
N GLU A 52 24.63 23.31 10.55
CA GLU A 52 23.25 23.22 11.04
C GLU A 52 22.25 24.29 10.56
N ALA A 53 21.46 23.89 9.57
CA ALA A 53 20.10 24.39 9.35
C ALA A 53 19.19 23.20 8.95
N PRO A 54 17.90 23.25 9.28
CA PRO A 54 17.31 22.29 10.23
C PRO A 54 16.45 21.21 9.57
N ALA A 55 16.51 19.98 10.10
CA ALA A 55 15.28 19.20 10.26
C ALA A 55 14.55 19.84 11.47
N PRO A 56 13.24 20.14 11.40
CA PRO A 56 12.26 19.06 11.33
C PRO A 56 10.93 19.42 10.63
N ALA A 57 10.50 18.59 9.70
CA ALA A 57 9.06 18.38 9.51
C ALA A 57 8.72 17.01 10.10
N SER A 58 8.66 16.96 11.43
CA SER A 58 7.94 15.92 12.14
C SER A 58 6.50 15.95 11.66
N SER A 59 6.13 15.01 10.79
CA SER A 59 4.74 14.69 10.53
C SER A 59 4.20 14.01 11.79
N SER A 60 3.71 14.83 12.72
CA SER A 60 3.05 14.40 13.94
C SER A 60 1.60 14.01 13.62
N ALA A 61 1.44 12.83 13.03
CA ALA A 61 0.27 11.99 13.23
C ALA A 61 0.77 10.79 14.02
N ALA A 62 0.16 10.47 15.17
CA ALA A 62 0.51 9.24 15.88
C ALA A 62 0.37 8.08 14.90
N PRO A 63 1.43 7.30 14.61
CA PRO A 63 1.35 6.27 13.59
C PRO A 63 0.38 5.21 14.09
N SER A 64 -0.69 4.96 13.34
CA SER A 64 -1.39 3.69 13.44
C SER A 64 -0.33 2.59 13.29
N PRO A 65 -0.31 1.55 14.16
CA PRO A 65 0.82 0.63 14.21
C PRO A 65 0.99 -0.05 12.85
N GLU A 66 2.10 0.27 12.18
CA GLU A 66 2.47 -0.29 10.88
C GLU A 66 2.96 -1.72 11.05
N ILE A 67 2.56 -2.58 10.11
CA ILE A 67 3.05 -3.95 9.98
C ILE A 67 3.91 -4.01 8.73
N ALA A 68 5.22 -4.03 8.93
CA ALA A 68 6.18 -4.21 7.86
C ALA A 68 6.32 -5.70 7.50
N LEU A 69 6.10 -6.02 6.23
CA LEU A 69 6.27 -7.34 5.65
C LEU A 69 7.34 -7.29 4.57
N ASP A 70 8.15 -8.35 4.51
CA ASP A 70 9.16 -8.56 3.47
C ASP A 70 9.17 -10.04 3.07
N GLU A 71 10.11 -10.45 2.22
CA GLU A 71 10.25 -11.83 1.76
C GLU A 71 10.35 -12.84 2.92
N LYS A 72 10.91 -12.46 4.07
CA LYS A 72 11.01 -13.32 5.26
C LYS A 72 9.67 -13.52 5.96
N SER A 73 8.65 -12.73 5.63
CA SER A 73 7.30 -12.89 6.17
C SER A 73 6.45 -13.87 5.36
N ALA A 74 6.99 -14.40 4.26
CA ALA A 74 6.32 -15.43 3.47
C ALA A 74 5.92 -16.63 4.34
N ASP A 75 4.73 -17.15 4.07
CA ASP A 75 4.10 -18.32 4.69
C ASP A 75 3.86 -18.19 6.21
N LYS A 76 3.97 -16.98 6.76
CA LYS A 76 3.64 -16.70 8.17
C LYS A 76 2.19 -16.29 8.35
N THR A 77 1.71 -16.46 9.57
CA THR A 77 0.45 -15.88 10.04
C THR A 77 0.71 -14.61 10.84
N ILE A 78 0.09 -13.50 10.43
CA ILE A 78 0.30 -12.17 10.98
C ILE A 78 -1.00 -11.67 11.61
N GLU A 79 -0.91 -11.19 12.86
CA GLU A 79 -2.02 -10.58 13.57
C GLU A 79 -2.19 -9.13 13.17
N VAL A 80 -3.41 -8.76 12.78
CA VAL A 80 -3.75 -7.41 12.32
C VAL A 80 -5.00 -6.89 13.02
N ARG A 81 -5.06 -5.57 13.21
CA ARG A 81 -6.19 -4.82 13.79
C ARG A 81 -6.69 -3.79 12.79
N ALA A 82 -7.98 -3.47 12.85
CA ALA A 82 -8.56 -2.40 12.06
C ALA A 82 -7.79 -1.08 12.29
N GLY A 83 -7.62 -0.31 11.22
CA GLY A 83 -6.85 0.94 11.20
C GLY A 83 -5.33 0.76 11.07
N GLN A 84 -4.80 -0.47 11.08
CA GLN A 84 -3.37 -0.70 10.84
C GLN A 84 -3.01 -0.57 9.35
N GLN A 85 -1.79 -0.11 9.13
CA GLN A 85 -1.18 -0.09 7.81
C GLN A 85 -0.34 -1.37 7.62
N ILE A 86 -0.58 -2.10 6.54
CA ILE A 86 0.25 -3.24 6.13
C ILE A 86 1.13 -2.77 4.98
N VAL A 87 2.44 -2.83 5.18
CA VAL A 87 3.44 -2.39 4.21
C VAL A 87 4.27 -3.58 3.78
N LEU A 88 4.02 -4.08 2.57
CA LEU A 88 4.77 -5.17 1.98
C LEU A 88 5.83 -4.63 1.03
N THR A 89 7.10 -4.95 1.27
CA THR A 89 8.21 -4.58 0.38
C THR A 89 8.87 -5.82 -0.19
N LEU A 90 8.87 -5.95 -1.52
CA LEU A 90 9.44 -7.09 -2.24
C LEU A 90 10.46 -6.61 -3.27
N VAL A 91 11.55 -7.35 -3.42
CA VAL A 91 12.54 -7.09 -4.48
C VAL A 91 11.89 -7.35 -5.85
N THR A 92 12.13 -6.45 -6.80
CA THR A 92 11.68 -6.54 -8.19
C THR A 92 12.80 -6.07 -9.12
N ASN A 93 12.82 -6.59 -10.36
CA ASN A 93 13.69 -6.09 -11.41
C ASN A 93 12.86 -5.69 -12.64
N PRO A 94 12.44 -4.42 -12.75
CA PRO A 94 11.53 -3.97 -13.82
C PRO A 94 12.16 -4.09 -15.21
N THR A 95 13.50 -4.13 -15.33
CA THR A 95 14.19 -4.29 -16.62
C THR A 95 13.94 -5.64 -17.29
N THR A 96 13.46 -6.64 -16.52
CA THR A 96 13.14 -7.99 -17.04
C THR A 96 11.70 -8.11 -17.56
N GLY A 97 10.89 -7.07 -17.34
CA GLY A 97 9.45 -7.05 -17.63
C GLY A 97 8.57 -7.73 -16.56
N TYR A 98 9.17 -8.31 -15.51
CA TYR A 98 8.43 -8.91 -14.40
C TYR A 98 8.13 -7.89 -13.30
N ASP A 99 6.91 -7.96 -12.75
CA ASP A 99 6.51 -7.17 -11.59
C ASP A 99 5.60 -8.00 -10.66
N TRP A 100 5.43 -7.51 -9.43
CA TRP A 100 4.53 -8.12 -8.46
C TRP A 100 3.09 -7.66 -8.73
N THR A 101 2.15 -8.60 -8.75
CA THR A 101 0.72 -8.32 -8.88
C THR A 101 -0.03 -9.01 -7.76
N VAL A 102 -1.04 -8.33 -7.18
CA VAL A 102 -1.95 -8.96 -6.22
C VAL A 102 -2.78 -10.03 -6.93
N ILE A 103 -2.73 -11.25 -6.42
CA ILE A 103 -3.52 -12.40 -6.91
C ILE A 103 -4.78 -12.57 -6.06
N SER A 104 -4.61 -12.50 -4.74
CA SER A 104 -5.68 -12.62 -3.76
C SER A 104 -5.41 -11.69 -2.59
N ALA A 105 -6.44 -11.03 -2.09
CA ALA A 105 -6.39 -10.24 -0.87
C ALA A 105 -7.75 -10.30 -0.20
N PRO A 106 -7.83 -10.28 1.15
CA PRO A 106 -9.10 -10.12 1.83
C PRO A 106 -9.76 -8.79 1.41
N PRO A 107 -11.10 -8.76 1.23
CA PRO A 107 -11.81 -7.56 0.80
C PRO A 107 -11.57 -6.33 1.68
N ALA A 108 -11.30 -6.55 2.98
CA ALA A 108 -11.04 -5.50 3.95
C ALA A 108 -9.75 -4.69 3.69
N LEU A 109 -8.83 -5.18 2.87
CA LEU A 109 -7.62 -4.42 2.48
C LEU A 109 -7.88 -3.43 1.34
N GLY A 110 -8.92 -3.65 0.53
CA GLY A 110 -9.15 -2.85 -0.68
C GLY A 110 -7.99 -2.91 -1.67
N GLU A 111 -7.85 -1.83 -2.46
CA GLU A 111 -6.75 -1.68 -3.41
C GLU A 111 -5.48 -1.18 -2.72
N ALA A 112 -4.32 -1.73 -3.12
CA ALA A 112 -3.04 -1.27 -2.60
C ALA A 112 -2.64 0.08 -3.21
N THR A 113 -2.13 0.99 -2.39
CA THR A 113 -1.23 2.03 -2.91
C THR A 113 0.12 1.38 -3.19
N THR A 114 0.76 1.72 -4.31
CA THR A 114 2.05 1.11 -4.68
C THR A 114 3.12 2.13 -5.01
N ALA A 115 4.35 1.81 -4.64
CA ALA A 115 5.54 2.60 -4.97
C ALA A 115 6.67 1.68 -5.46
N ILE A 116 7.56 2.21 -6.29
CA ILE A 116 8.83 1.57 -6.68
C ILE A 116 9.96 2.47 -6.23
N ALA A 117 10.93 1.90 -5.52
CA ALA A 117 12.15 2.61 -5.12
C ALA A 117 13.06 2.88 -6.35
N PRO A 118 13.99 3.85 -6.28
CA PRO A 118 15.09 3.89 -7.22
C PRO A 118 15.92 2.60 -7.15
N PRO A 119 16.61 2.20 -8.24
CA PRO A 119 17.49 1.05 -8.23
C PRO A 119 18.62 1.21 -7.20
N GLU A 120 19.09 0.10 -6.63
CA GLU A 120 20.13 0.13 -5.59
C GLU A 120 21.52 0.56 -6.13
N SER A 121 21.69 0.62 -7.46
CA SER A 121 22.87 1.15 -8.14
C SER A 121 22.52 1.65 -9.55
N ASP A 122 23.42 2.43 -10.15
CA ASP A 122 23.29 2.92 -11.53
C ASP A 122 23.56 1.84 -12.61
N LEU A 123 23.83 0.59 -12.20
CA LEU A 123 24.06 -0.50 -13.12
C LEU A 123 22.75 -0.91 -13.81
N ALA A 124 22.81 -1.12 -15.12
CA ALA A 124 21.68 -1.63 -15.88
C ALA A 124 21.24 -3.00 -15.33
N GLY A 125 19.95 -3.10 -15.01
CA GLY A 125 19.37 -4.32 -14.45
C GLY A 125 19.59 -4.50 -12.95
N ALA A 126 20.07 -3.48 -12.24
CA ALA A 126 20.10 -3.49 -10.77
C ALA A 126 18.70 -3.73 -10.20
N PRO A 127 18.57 -4.57 -9.16
CA PRO A 127 17.30 -4.77 -8.48
C PRO A 127 16.81 -3.48 -7.82
N THR A 128 15.50 -3.38 -7.67
CA THR A 128 14.82 -2.36 -6.87
C THR A 128 13.78 -3.02 -5.97
N LYS A 129 13.04 -2.23 -5.19
CA LYS A 129 11.97 -2.69 -4.31
C LYS A 129 10.63 -2.14 -4.77
N ARG A 130 9.63 -3.01 -4.82
CA ARG A 130 8.21 -2.69 -4.97
C ARG A 130 7.57 -2.70 -3.59
N THR A 131 6.89 -1.62 -3.23
CA THR A 131 6.15 -1.50 -1.98
C THR A 131 4.66 -1.47 -2.28
N PHE A 132 3.89 -2.25 -1.51
CA PHE A 132 2.42 -2.24 -1.47
C PHE A 132 1.99 -1.80 -0.08
N ILE A 133 1.05 -0.86 -0.02
CA ILE A 133 0.54 -0.26 1.20
C ILE A 133 -0.97 -0.44 1.21
N TRP A 134 -1.47 -1.13 2.24
CA TRP A 134 -2.89 -1.24 2.51
C TRP A 134 -3.21 -0.65 3.87
N THR A 135 -4.34 0.04 3.97
CA THR A 135 -4.93 0.42 5.25
C THR A 135 -6.11 -0.51 5.49
N LEU A 136 -6.07 -1.25 6.60
CA LEU A 136 -7.17 -2.15 6.95
C LEU A 136 -8.35 -1.34 7.49
N GLU A 137 -9.30 -0.97 6.64
CA GLU A 137 -10.38 -0.03 6.98
C GLU A 137 -11.36 -0.55 8.05
N GLY A 138 -11.46 -1.87 8.19
CA GLY A 138 -12.33 -2.54 9.16
C GLY A 138 -11.74 -3.85 9.68
N PRO A 139 -12.31 -4.44 10.75
CA PRO A 139 -11.78 -5.68 11.31
C PRO A 139 -11.88 -6.82 10.29
N LEU A 140 -10.87 -7.70 10.28
CA LEU A 140 -11.00 -8.97 9.59
C LEU A 140 -12.08 -9.83 10.27
N GLY A 141 -12.84 -10.57 9.47
CA GLY A 141 -13.73 -11.60 9.99
C GLY A 141 -12.94 -12.70 10.75
N PRO A 142 -13.63 -13.58 11.48
CA PRO A 142 -12.97 -14.69 12.18
C PRO A 142 -12.21 -15.59 11.21
N GLY A 143 -11.15 -16.22 11.69
CA GLY A 143 -10.34 -17.15 10.91
C GLY A 143 -9.13 -16.51 10.22
N GLU A 144 -8.64 -17.20 9.21
CA GLU A 144 -7.43 -16.88 8.46
C GLU A 144 -7.76 -16.36 7.06
N HIS A 145 -7.06 -15.31 6.63
CA HIS A 145 -7.31 -14.61 5.37
C HIS A 145 -6.03 -14.54 4.55
N LEU A 146 -6.05 -15.06 3.32
CA LEU A 146 -4.86 -15.11 2.47
C LEU A 146 -4.62 -13.79 1.73
N LEU A 147 -3.42 -13.23 1.89
CA LEU A 147 -2.85 -12.24 0.99
C LEU A 147 -1.79 -12.93 0.12
N GLU A 148 -2.00 -12.93 -1.20
CA GLU A 148 -1.12 -13.55 -2.19
C GLU A 148 -0.75 -12.57 -3.30
N LEU A 149 0.54 -12.48 -3.60
CA LEU A 149 1.09 -11.77 -4.74
C LEU A 149 1.87 -12.73 -5.64
N GLY A 150 1.83 -12.47 -6.94
CA GLY A 150 2.61 -13.21 -7.94
C GLY A 150 3.57 -12.33 -8.70
N TYR A 151 4.79 -12.80 -8.87
CA TYR A 151 5.81 -12.19 -9.72
C TYR A 151 5.66 -12.70 -11.15
N ARG A 152 5.15 -11.86 -12.05
CA ARG A 152 4.85 -12.22 -13.44
C ARG A 152 4.99 -11.03 -14.37
N ARG A 153 5.01 -11.28 -15.67
CA ARG A 153 4.83 -10.22 -16.68
C ARG A 153 3.35 -9.87 -16.75
N SER A 154 3.00 -8.66 -16.36
CA SER A 154 1.59 -8.21 -16.29
C SER A 154 0.86 -8.25 -17.64
N PHE A 155 1.61 -8.27 -18.74
CA PHE A 155 1.08 -8.37 -20.11
C PHE A 155 0.86 -9.82 -20.60
N GLU A 156 1.42 -10.83 -19.95
CA GLU A 156 1.23 -12.24 -20.32
C GLU A 156 -0.04 -12.78 -19.64
N LYS A 157 -0.96 -13.31 -20.45
CA LYS A 157 -2.23 -13.89 -19.96
C LYS A 157 -2.10 -15.40 -19.81
N GLY A 158 -2.70 -15.95 -18.76
CA GLY A 158 -2.74 -17.40 -18.53
C GLY A 158 -1.41 -18.03 -18.10
N VAL A 159 -0.35 -17.23 -17.89
CA VAL A 159 0.94 -17.72 -17.41
C VAL A 159 0.99 -17.62 -15.89
N ALA A 160 1.39 -18.72 -15.24
CA ALA A 160 1.56 -18.77 -13.79
C ALA A 160 2.72 -17.85 -13.35
N PRO A 161 2.64 -17.23 -12.16
CA PRO A 161 3.77 -16.51 -11.59
C PRO A 161 5.01 -17.40 -11.44
N ILE A 162 6.19 -16.84 -11.73
CA ILE A 162 7.46 -17.55 -11.53
C ILE A 162 7.92 -17.53 -10.07
N LYS A 163 7.35 -16.62 -9.27
CA LYS A 163 7.47 -16.56 -7.81
C LYS A 163 6.14 -16.13 -7.23
N SER A 164 5.86 -16.55 -6.01
CA SER A 164 4.72 -16.07 -5.23
C SER A 164 5.17 -15.64 -3.84
N PHE A 165 4.48 -14.65 -3.30
CA PHE A 165 4.53 -14.27 -1.90
C PHE A 165 3.15 -14.54 -1.31
N ARG A 166 3.11 -15.22 -0.17
CA ARG A 166 1.87 -15.56 0.54
C ARG A 166 2.05 -15.23 2.00
N VAL A 167 1.02 -14.65 2.60
CA VAL A 167 0.96 -14.44 4.04
C VAL A 167 -0.48 -14.61 4.49
N THR A 168 -0.64 -15.19 5.66
CA THR A 168 -1.95 -15.35 6.29
C THR A 168 -2.18 -14.20 7.25
N LEU A 169 -3.29 -13.50 7.11
CA LEU A 169 -3.71 -12.44 8.02
C LEU A 169 -4.81 -12.99 8.93
N LYS A 170 -4.71 -12.72 10.24
CA LYS A 170 -5.78 -13.02 11.19
C LYS A 170 -6.06 -11.81 12.06
N ALA A 171 -7.32 -11.64 12.47
CA ALA A 171 -7.66 -10.61 13.44
C ALA A 171 -6.87 -10.86 14.74
N ALA A 172 -6.18 -9.84 15.24
CA ALA A 172 -5.60 -9.89 16.57
C ALA A 172 -6.74 -10.06 17.59
N ALA A 173 -6.53 -10.90 18.62
CA ALA A 173 -7.47 -10.98 19.72
C ALA A 173 -7.61 -9.58 20.36
N GLY A 174 -8.85 -9.17 20.61
CA GLY A 174 -9.17 -7.89 21.22
C GLY A 174 -8.42 -7.75 22.56
N ALA A 175 -7.75 -6.61 22.73
CA ALA A 175 -7.28 -6.15 24.03
C ALA A 175 -8.45 -5.52 24.81
#